data_AF-A0A842SQJ7-F1
#
_entry.id   AF-A0A842SQJ7-F1
#
_cell.length_a   1.000
_cell.length_b   1.000
_cell.length_c   1.000
_cell.angle_alpha   90.00
_cell.angle_beta   90.00
_cell.angle_gamma   90.00
#
_symmetry.space_group_name_H-M   'P 1'
#
loop_
_entity.id
_entity.type
_entity.pdbx_description
1 polymer ?
#
loop_
_entity_poly.entity_id
_entity_poly.type
_entity_poly.pdbx_seq_one_letter_code
_entity_poly.pdbx_strand_id
1 'polypeptide(L)' 'MDRCRICDNNATSNSVYCENHQMAYIKIEEAYKHWRHGLELSWMEYLKKICKLSATGKWCREVAHDILKNN' A
#
# COMPACT_ATOMS: atom_id res chain seq x y z
N MET A 1 5.11 -15.66 15.48
CA MET A 1 5.21 -14.92 14.21
C MET A 1 3.81 -14.57 13.81
N ASP A 2 3.50 -13.28 13.74
CA ASP A 2 2.18 -12.82 13.31
C ASP A 2 2.00 -13.07 11.81
N ARG A 3 0.75 -13.21 11.37
CA ARG A 3 0.43 -13.38 9.96
C ARG A 3 0.32 -12.02 9.28
N CYS A 4 0.66 -11.98 7.99
CA CYS A 4 0.38 -10.83 7.15
C CYS A 4 -1.11 -10.51 7.21
N ARG A 5 -1.45 -9.23 7.35
CA ARG A 5 -2.85 -8.79 7.40
C ARG A 5 -3.63 -9.10 6.12
N ILE A 6 -2.94 -9.24 4.99
CA ILE A 6 -3.55 -9.37 3.66
C ILE A 6 -3.55 -10.83 3.17
N CYS A 7 -2.58 -11.66 3.56
CA CYS A 7 -2.38 -13.01 3.02
C CYS A 7 -1.86 -13.99 4.07
N ASP A 8 -1.72 -15.26 3.69
CA ASP A 8 -1.34 -16.33 4.63
C ASP A 8 0.17 -16.39 4.95
N ASN A 9 0.99 -15.51 4.37
CA ASN A 9 2.42 -15.43 4.69
C ASN A 9 2.66 -14.83 6.09
N ASN A 10 3.81 -15.14 6.68
CA ASN A 10 4.22 -14.53 7.94
C ASN A 10 4.53 -13.03 7.75
N ALA A 11 4.11 -12.22 8.71
CA ALA A 11 4.51 -10.83 8.80
C ALA A 11 5.99 -10.72 9.17
N THR A 12 6.64 -9.65 8.70
CA THR A 12 8.02 -9.34 9.12
C THR A 12 8.03 -8.83 10.57
N SER A 13 9.16 -8.94 11.27
CA SER A 13 9.24 -8.61 12.70
C SER A 13 8.82 -7.18 13.06
N ASN A 14 8.86 -6.25 12.10
CA ASN A 14 8.57 -4.83 12.31
C ASN A 14 7.39 -4.32 11.46
N SER A 15 6.55 -5.22 10.93
CA SER A 15 5.41 -4.85 10.11
C SER A 15 4.24 -5.80 10.34
N VAL A 16 3.05 -5.33 9.99
CA VAL A 16 1.81 -6.12 9.90
C VAL A 16 1.69 -6.85 8.56
N TYR A 17 2.67 -6.67 7.69
CA TYR A 17 2.73 -7.24 6.35
C TYR A 17 3.88 -8.24 6.22
N CYS A 18 3.70 -9.22 5.33
CA CYS A 18 4.83 -10.02 4.83
C CYS A 18 5.79 -9.15 4.02
N GLU A 19 6.99 -9.67 3.72
CA GLU A 19 8.05 -8.94 2.99
C GLU A 19 7.53 -8.27 1.71
N ASN A 20 6.73 -9.00 0.96
CA ASN A 20 6.13 -8.60 -0.31
C ASN A 20 5.18 -7.40 -0.16
N HIS A 21 4.24 -7.49 0.77
CA HIS A 21 3.29 -6.41 1.05
C HIS A 21 3.95 -5.23 1.77
N GLN A 22 5.00 -5.48 2.58
CA GLN A 22 5.79 -4.41 3.18
C GLN A 22 6.56 -3.60 2.13
N MET A 23 7.18 -4.29 1.16
CA MET A 23 7.87 -3.62 0.06
C MET A 23 6.88 -2.80 -0.79
N ALA A 24 5.67 -3.31 -1.01
CA ALA A 24 4.62 -2.59 -1.69
C ALA A 24 4.17 -1.34 -0.92
N TYR A 25 4.00 -1.44 0.41
CA TYR A 25 3.70 -0.30 1.28
C TYR A 25 4.74 0.81 1.14
N ILE A 26 6.03 0.47 1.24
CA ILE A 26 7.14 1.43 1.10
C ILE A 26 7.08 2.13 -0.26
N LYS A 27 6.90 1.37 -1.35
CA LYS A 27 6.79 1.94 -2.70
C LYS A 27 5.59 2.86 -2.87
N ILE A 28 4.45 2.55 -2.23
CA ILE A 28 3.26 3.41 -2.25
C ILE A 28 3.57 4.73 -1.56
N GLU A 29 4.21 4.71 -0.39
CA GLU A 29 4.60 5.93 0.34
C GLU A 29 5.62 6.78 -0.43
N GLU A 30 6.62 6.15 -1.04
CA GLU A 30 7.61 6.84 -1.87
C GLU A 30 6.95 7.52 -3.08
N ALA A 31 6.10 6.79 -3.81
CA ALA A 31 5.38 7.36 -4.94
C ALA A 31 4.42 8.48 -4.52
N TYR A 32 3.78 8.38 -3.34
CA TYR A 32 2.92 9.45 -2.84
C TYR A 32 3.66 10.76 -2.60
N LYS A 33 4.90 10.70 -2.10
CA LYS A 33 5.72 11.91 -1.94
C LYS A 33 5.85 12.66 -3.26
N HIS A 34 6.06 11.97 -4.37
CA HIS A 34 6.11 12.59 -5.70
C HIS A 34 4.75 13.11 -6.17
N TRP A 35 3.67 12.36 -5.95
CA TRP A 35 2.33 12.76 -6.37
C TRP A 35 1.78 13.95 -5.59
N ARG A 36 2.05 14.03 -4.27
CA ARG A 36 1.59 15.12 -3.41
C ARG A 36 2.15 16.47 -3.85
N HIS A 37 3.42 16.51 -4.26
CA HIS A 37 4.05 17.76 -4.71
C HIS A 37 3.51 18.24 -6.06
N GLY A 38 3.04 17.32 -6.92
CA GLY A 38 2.56 17.67 -8.27
C GLY A 38 1.05 17.84 -8.41
N LEU A 39 0.24 17.25 -7.50
CA LEU A 39 -1.20 17.14 -7.67
C LEU A 39 -2.03 17.58 -6.45
N GLU A 40 -1.40 18.01 -5.37
CA GLU A 40 -2.07 18.43 -4.11
C GLU A 40 -3.06 17.38 -3.55
N LEU A 41 -2.87 16.10 -3.88
CA LEU A 41 -3.76 15.03 -3.46
C LEU A 41 -3.56 14.70 -1.97
N SER A 42 -4.67 14.44 -1.28
CA SER A 42 -4.62 13.77 0.02
C SER A 42 -4.18 12.31 -0.12
N TRP A 43 -3.76 11.72 1.00
CA TRP A 43 -3.36 10.30 1.06
C TRP A 43 -4.49 9.38 0.60
N MET A 44 -5.71 9.61 1.08
CA MET A 44 -6.88 8.80 0.73
C MET A 44 -7.26 8.91 -0.75
N GLU A 45 -7.17 10.09 -1.35
CA GLU A 45 -7.44 10.28 -2.78
C GLU A 45 -6.39 9.58 -3.64
N TYR A 46 -5.12 9.68 -3.25
CA TYR A 46 -4.02 8.97 -3.89
C TYR A 46 -4.25 7.45 -3.86
N LEU A 47 -4.55 6.87 -2.69
CA LEU A 47 -4.83 5.44 -2.56
C LEU A 47 -6.02 5.00 -3.44
N LYS A 48 -7.11 5.75 -3.42
CA LYS A 48 -8.29 5.50 -4.28
C LYS A 48 -7.93 5.55 -5.76
N LYS A 49 -6.99 6.44 -6.15
CA LYS A 49 -6.54 6.59 -7.53
C LYS A 49 -5.69 5.40 -7.96
N ILE A 50 -4.68 5.00 -7.18
CA ILE A 50 -3.82 3.86 -7.54
C ILE A 50 -4.58 2.53 -7.55
N CYS A 51 -5.65 2.37 -6.76
CA CYS A 51 -6.52 1.19 -6.84
C CYS A 51 -7.19 1.03 -8.22
N LYS A 52 -7.51 2.15 -8.89
CA LYS A 52 -8.21 2.17 -10.18
C LYS A 52 -7.28 2.07 -11.39
N LEU A 53 -5.98 2.31 -11.20
CA LEU A 53 -5.00 2.24 -12.29
C LEU A 53 -4.64 0.78 -12.61
N SER A 54 -4.80 0.40 -13.87
CA SER A 54 -4.40 -0.91 -14.38
C SER A 54 -2.89 -1.15 -14.25
N ALA A 55 -2.09 -0.09 -14.36
CA ALA A 55 -0.63 -0.10 -14.21
C ALA A 55 -0.16 -0.35 -12.77
N THR A 56 -1.03 -0.21 -11.76
CA THR A 56 -0.66 -0.50 -10.37
C THR A 56 -0.47 -2.00 -10.19
N GLY A 57 0.73 -2.40 -9.75
CA GLY A 57 1.04 -3.79 -9.45
C GLY A 57 0.10 -4.38 -8.39
N LYS A 58 -0.19 -5.67 -8.51
CA LYS A 58 -1.15 -6.40 -7.65
C LYS A 58 -0.94 -6.13 -6.15
N TRP A 59 0.30 -6.21 -5.67
CA TRP A 59 0.60 -6.08 -4.24
C TRP A 59 0.38 -4.66 -3.75
N CYS A 60 0.70 -3.65 -4.56
CA CYS A 60 0.41 -2.26 -4.22
C CYS A 60 -1.10 -2.02 -4.16
N ARG A 61 -1.87 -2.63 -5.07
CA ARG A 61 -3.34 -2.52 -5.06
C ARG A 61 -3.94 -3.17 -3.81
N GLU A 62 -3.45 -4.34 -3.42
CA GLU A 62 -3.89 -5.04 -2.21
C GLU A 62 -3.60 -4.23 -0.95
N VAL A 63 -2.39 -3.69 -0.82
CA VAL A 63 -2.01 -2.82 0.32
C VAL A 63 -2.84 -1.54 0.35
N ALA A 64 -3.05 -0.90 -0.79
CA ALA A 64 -3.89 0.30 -0.86
C ALA A 64 -5.33 0.01 -0.43
N HIS A 65 -5.90 -1.13 -0.82
CA HIS A 65 -7.22 -1.56 -0.36
C HIS A 65 -7.25 -1.85 1.14
N ASP A 66 -6.22 -2.50 1.70
CA ASP A 66 -6.14 -2.75 3.14
C ASP A 66 -6.11 -1.43 3.93
N ILE A 67 -5.27 -0.49 3.53
CA ILE A 67 -5.16 0.82 4.19
C ILE A 67 -6.49 1.58 4.14
N LEU A 68 -7.18 1.56 2.98
CA LEU A 68 -8.47 2.22 2.81
C LEU A 68 -9.59 1.58 3.63
N LYS A 69 -9.51 0.28 3.92
CA LYS A 69 -10.49 -0.45 4.71
C LYS A 69 -10.29 -0.25 6.21
N ASN A 70 -9.06 -0.02 6.64
CA ASN A 70 -8.65 0.10 8.05
C ASN A 70 -8.39 1.56 8.50
N ASN A 71 -8.77 2.57 7.69
CA ASN A 71 -8.74 4.01 8.03
C ASN A 71 -10.14 4.55 8.34
#